data_AF-A0A7U7YJH0-F1
#
_entry.id   AF-A0A7U7YJH0-F1
#
_cell.length_a   1.000
_cell.length_b   1.000
_cell.length_c   1.000
_cell.angle_alpha   90.00
_cell.angle_beta   90.00
_cell.angle_gamma   90.00
#
_symmetry.space_group_name_H-M   'P 1'
#
loop_
_entity.id
_entity.type
_entity.pdbx_description
1 polymer ?
#
loop_
_entity_poly.entity_id
_entity_poly.type
_entity_poly.pdbx_seq_one_letter_code
_entity_poly.pdbx_strand_id
1 'polypeptide(L)'
;MILEIYKSWVIVLVLHELVHIFFVLLFKGKIGKVVIGNFFFLNVRKVAISPIVINCSVSYEEDSNWGLGKQALILLMPAVINLTMGIWIGFDFIFIKIFSLFIAINSLLPIPYLQTDGYLMFKEIQKRVVFKKN
;
A
#
# COMPACT_ATOMS: atom_id res chain seq x y z
N MET A 1 -6.35 -4.31 24.34
CA MET A 1 -5.01 -3.84 23.93
C MET A 1 -4.43 -4.57 22.71
N ILE A 2 -3.86 -5.78 22.82
CA ILE A 2 -3.21 -6.45 21.65
C ILE A 2 -4.18 -6.62 20.46
N LEU A 3 -5.42 -7.02 20.74
CA LEU A 3 -6.46 -7.16 19.71
C LEU A 3 -6.83 -5.82 19.05
N GLU A 4 -6.81 -4.70 19.79
CA GLU A 4 -7.13 -3.37 19.26
C GLU A 4 -6.01 -2.83 18.38
N ILE A 5 -4.76 -3.08 18.78
CA ILE A 5 -3.57 -2.79 17.97
C ILE A 5 -3.67 -3.55 16.65
N TYR A 6 -3.96 -4.85 16.72
CA TYR A 6 -4.11 -5.69 15.53
C TYR A 6 -5.27 -5.23 14.62
N LYS A 7 -6.45 -4.94 15.19
CA LYS A 7 -7.59 -4.41 14.43
C LYS A 7 -7.23 -3.09 13.74
N SER A 8 -6.56 -2.18 14.45
CA SER A 8 -6.13 -0.90 13.91
C SER A 8 -5.16 -1.08 12.73
N TRP A 9 -4.20 -2.00 12.87
CA TRP A 9 -3.26 -2.34 11.79
C TRP A 9 -3.99 -2.83 10.53
N VAL A 10 -4.91 -3.79 10.69
CA VAL A 10 -5.70 -4.34 9.58
C VAL A 10 -6.57 -3.27 8.93
N ILE A 11 -7.24 -2.43 9.72
CA ILE A 11 -8.08 -1.34 9.20
C ILE A 11 -7.27 -0.40 8.32
N VAL A 12 -6.08 0.02 8.77
CA VAL A 12 -5.25 0.96 8.00
C VAL A 12 -4.73 0.32 6.71
N LEU A 13 -4.34 -0.96 6.74
CA LEU A 13 -3.90 -1.66 5.53
C LEU A 13 -5.02 -1.88 4.52
N VAL A 14 -6.20 -2.30 4.98
CA VAL A 14 -7.36 -2.47 4.11
C VAL A 14 -7.75 -1.13 3.49
N LEU A 15 -7.73 -0.05 4.28
CA LEU A 15 -8.02 1.29 3.79
C LEU A 15 -7.01 1.72 2.71
N HIS A 16 -5.72 1.46 2.92
CA HIS A 16 -4.67 1.76 1.94
C HIS A 16 -4.94 1.09 0.59
N GLU A 17 -5.22 -0.21 0.59
CA GLU A 17 -5.48 -0.96 -0.65
C GLU A 17 -6.85 -0.64 -1.27
N LEU A 18 -7.85 -0.24 -0.48
CA LEU A 18 -9.11 0.27 -1.00
C LEU A 18 -8.93 1.55 -1.80
N VAL A 19 -7.96 2.40 -1.43
CA VAL A 19 -7.61 3.59 -2.21
C VAL A 19 -6.99 3.19 -3.55
N HIS A 20 -6.09 2.20 -3.57
CA HIS A 20 -5.55 1.64 -4.83
C HIS A 20 -6.69 1.18 -5.74
N ILE A 21 -7.59 0.35 -5.20
CA ILE A 21 -8.79 -0.15 -5.91
C ILE A 21 -9.63 1.00 -6.45
N PHE A 22 -9.90 2.02 -5.62
CA PHE A 22 -10.70 3.17 -6.02
C PHE A 22 -10.11 3.88 -7.24
N PHE A 23 -8.81 4.18 -7.24
CA PHE A 23 -8.17 4.86 -8.37
C PHE A 23 -8.05 3.96 -9.61
N VAL A 24 -7.80 2.66 -9.43
CA VAL A 24 -7.82 1.69 -10.54
C VAL A 24 -9.19 1.68 -11.21
N LEU A 25 -10.29 1.58 -10.44
CA LEU A 25 -11.65 1.61 -10.96
C LEU A 25 -12.01 2.96 -11.59
N LEU A 26 -11.61 4.06 -10.95
CA LEU A 26 -11.82 5.43 -11.46
C LEU A 26 -11.19 5.62 -12.85
N PHE A 27 -10.04 4.99 -13.09
CA PHE A 27 -9.35 5.04 -14.38
C PHE A 27 -9.67 3.88 -15.31
N LYS A 28 -10.76 3.13 -15.05
CA LYS A 28 -11.25 2.00 -15.85
C LYS A 28 -10.25 0.84 -15.99
N GLY A 29 -9.36 0.68 -15.03
CA GLY A 29 -8.45 -0.46 -14.95
C GLY A 29 -9.16 -1.72 -14.48
N LYS A 30 -8.49 -2.85 -14.66
CA LYS A 30 -9.00 -4.15 -14.19
C LYS A 30 -8.25 -4.56 -12.94
N ILE A 31 -9.00 -4.89 -11.89
CA ILE A 31 -8.46 -5.51 -10.68
C ILE A 31 -8.23 -6.99 -10.99
N GLY A 32 -6.99 -7.45 -10.88
CA GLY A 32 -6.62 -8.84 -11.09
C GLY A 32 -6.91 -9.69 -9.86
N LYS A 33 -6.13 -9.46 -8.80
CA LYS A 33 -6.22 -10.21 -7.54
C LYS A 33 -6.01 -9.29 -6.35
N VAL A 34 -6.89 -9.40 -5.37
CA VAL A 34 -6.74 -8.83 -4.03
C VAL A 34 -6.35 -9.96 -3.08
N VAL A 35 -5.20 -9.85 -2.44
CA VAL A 35 -4.74 -10.84 -1.44
C VAL A 35 -4.74 -10.18 -0.08
N ILE A 36 -5.55 -10.70 0.84
CA ILE A 36 -5.49 -10.36 2.27
C ILE A 36 -4.95 -11.61 2.98
N GLY A 37 -3.68 -11.60 3.36
CA GLY A 37 -3.01 -12.81 3.84
C GLY A 37 -1.86 -12.54 4.81
N ASN A 38 -1.40 -13.60 5.47
CA ASN A 38 -0.41 -13.56 6.54
C ASN A 38 1.01 -13.80 5.98
N PHE A 39 2.00 -12.96 6.29
CA PHE A 39 3.35 -13.04 5.66
C PHE A 39 4.29 -14.14 6.21
N PHE A 40 3.87 -14.97 7.17
CA PHE A 40 4.69 -16.07 7.68
C PHE A 40 4.10 -17.44 7.36
N PHE A 41 4.55 -18.02 6.25
CA PHE A 41 4.62 -19.48 6.10
C PHE A 41 6.09 -19.90 6.30
N LEU A 42 6.65 -19.65 7.49
CA LEU A 42 7.86 -20.32 7.95
C LEU A 42 7.42 -21.44 8.91
N ASN A 43 7.61 -22.67 8.44
CA ASN A 43 7.37 -23.90 9.17
C ASN A 43 8.30 -23.97 10.40
N VAL A 44 7.94 -23.34 11.51
CA VAL A 44 8.70 -23.42 12.77
C VAL A 44 7.76 -23.97 13.85
N ARG A 45 7.90 -25.27 14.10
CA ARG A 45 7.44 -25.92 15.33
C ARG A 45 8.14 -25.23 16.51
N LYS A 46 7.39 -24.43 17.27
CA LYS A 46 7.51 -24.12 18.71
C LYS A 46 7.35 -22.61 18.99
N VAL A 47 6.28 -22.33 19.73
CA VAL A 47 6.09 -21.24 20.71
C VAL A 47 5.91 -19.81 20.15
N ALA A 48 4.66 -19.36 20.31
CA ALA A 48 4.20 -18.03 20.68
C ALA A 48 4.49 -16.82 19.75
N ILE A 49 3.37 -16.22 19.30
CA ILE A 49 3.26 -14.87 18.71
C ILE A 49 4.16 -14.65 17.49
N SER A 50 3.83 -15.34 16.39
CA SER A 50 4.25 -14.85 15.07
C SER A 50 3.64 -13.46 14.86
N PRO A 51 4.42 -12.41 14.53
CA PRO A 51 3.83 -11.14 14.14
C PRO A 51 3.06 -11.41 12.85
N ILE A 52 1.73 -11.44 12.96
CA ILE A 52 0.83 -11.56 11.82
C ILE A 52 0.93 -10.25 11.05
N VAL A 53 1.95 -10.14 10.19
CA VAL A 53 2.03 -9.09 9.18
C VAL A 53 0.99 -9.47 8.13
N ILE A 54 -0.24 -8.97 8.29
CA ILE A 54 -1.21 -9.04 7.21
C ILE A 54 -0.66 -8.16 6.09
N ASN A 55 -0.50 -8.75 4.92
CA ASN A 55 -0.31 -8.00 3.70
C ASN A 55 -1.65 -7.94 2.99
N CYS A 56 -2.03 -6.74 2.57
CA CYS A 56 -3.10 -6.54 1.62
C CYS A 56 -2.42 -6.06 0.35
N SER A 57 -2.59 -6.76 -0.77
CA SER A 57 -2.03 -6.32 -2.04
C SER A 57 -3.03 -6.46 -3.17
N VAL A 58 -3.06 -5.44 -4.02
CA VAL A 58 -3.93 -5.38 -5.20
C VAL A 58 -3.06 -5.42 -6.45
N SER A 59 -3.25 -6.45 -7.26
CA SER A 59 -2.70 -6.49 -8.62
C SER A 59 -3.73 -5.93 -9.59
N TYR A 60 -3.28 -5.15 -10.58
CA TYR A 60 -4.13 -4.55 -11.59
C TYR A 60 -3.45 -4.54 -12.97
N GLU A 61 -4.26 -4.60 -14.02
CA GLU A 61 -3.81 -4.48 -15.40
C GLU A 61 -4.03 -3.04 -15.88
N GLU A 62 -3.00 -2.48 -16.50
CA GLU A 62 -3.05 -1.14 -17.11
C GLU A 62 -3.91 -1.20 -18.37
N ASP A 63 -4.87 -0.28 -18.48
CA ASP A 63 -5.51 0.00 -19.77
C ASP A 63 -4.57 0.89 -20.60
N SER A 64 -4.63 0.74 -21.93
CA SER A 64 -3.80 1.36 -22.97
C SER A 64 -3.59 2.88 -22.87
N ASN A 65 -4.33 3.58 -22.02
CA ASN A 65 -4.34 5.04 -21.85
C ASN A 65 -3.89 5.54 -20.46
N TRP A 66 -3.14 4.73 -19.72
CA TRP A 66 -2.59 5.13 -18.42
C TRP A 66 -1.26 5.86 -18.59
N GLY A 67 -1.34 7.19 -18.69
CA GLY A 67 -0.17 8.07 -18.60
C GLY A 67 0.43 8.10 -17.18
N LEU A 68 1.63 8.67 -17.04
CA LEU A 68 2.37 8.76 -15.78
C LEU A 68 1.56 9.42 -14.65
N GLY A 69 0.69 10.39 -14.98
CA GLY A 69 -0.16 11.04 -13.98
C GLY A 69 -1.19 10.09 -13.36
N LYS A 70 -1.83 9.21 -14.15
CA LYS A 70 -2.80 8.24 -13.61
C LYS A 70 -2.12 7.17 -12.79
N GLN A 71 -0.97 6.66 -13.25
CA GLN A 71 -0.14 5.73 -12.49
C GLN A 71 0.34 6.34 -11.17
N ALA A 72 0.78 7.62 -11.18
CA ALA A 72 1.17 8.33 -9.97
C ALA A 72 0.03 8.43 -8.97
N LEU A 73 -1.20 8.72 -9.44
CA LEU A 73 -2.37 8.80 -8.58
C LEU A 73 -2.71 7.44 -7.98
N ILE A 74 -2.69 6.36 -8.77
CA ILE A 74 -2.93 5.01 -8.25
C ILE A 74 -1.92 4.67 -7.16
N LEU A 75 -0.62 4.85 -7.45
CA LEU A 75 0.45 4.42 -6.55
C LEU A 75 0.59 5.32 -5.31
N LEU A 76 0.46 6.63 -5.45
CA LEU A 76 0.83 7.57 -4.38
C LEU A 76 -0.36 8.04 -3.53
N MET A 77 -1.59 8.05 -4.05
CA MET A 77 -2.76 8.51 -3.28
C MET A 77 -3.05 7.68 -2.02
N PRO A 78 -2.83 6.35 -1.99
CA PRO A 78 -2.92 5.56 -0.77
C PRO A 78 -2.01 6.08 0.35
N ALA A 79 -0.78 6.45 0.03
CA ALA A 79 0.13 7.07 0.99
C ALA A 79 -0.34 8.46 1.42
N VAL A 80 -0.84 9.28 0.49
CA VAL A 80 -1.40 10.61 0.80
C VAL A 80 -2.58 10.50 1.77
N ILE A 81 -3.52 9.58 1.52
CA ILE A 81 -4.69 9.38 2.38
C ILE A 81 -4.28 8.85 3.75
N ASN A 82 -3.32 7.92 3.82
CA ASN A 82 -2.80 7.48 5.11
C ASN A 82 -2.05 8.61 5.85
N LEU A 83 -1.34 9.49 5.15
CA LEU A 83 -0.68 10.63 5.77
C LEU A 83 -1.71 11.64 6.32
N THR A 84 -2.74 12.00 5.54
CA THR A 84 -3.79 12.92 6.00
C THR A 84 -4.56 12.33 7.17
N MET A 85 -4.90 11.04 7.11
CA MET A 85 -5.53 10.30 8.21
C MET A 85 -4.65 10.32 9.47
N GLY A 86 -3.34 10.08 9.32
CA GLY A 86 -2.38 10.14 10.42
C GLY A 86 -2.21 11.53 11.03
N ILE A 87 -2.48 12.61 10.29
CA ILE A 87 -2.40 13.97 10.85
C ILE A 87 -3.73 14.36 11.52
N TRP A 88 -4.85 14.13 10.86
CA TRP A 88 -6.16 14.66 11.24
C TRP A 88 -6.96 13.80 12.22
N ILE A 89 -6.68 12.50 12.34
CA ILE A 89 -7.35 11.67 13.33
C ILE A 89 -7.01 12.13 14.75
N GLY A 90 -8.06 12.21 15.58
CA GLY A 90 -7.97 12.58 17.00
C GLY A 90 -7.17 11.57 17.83
N PHE A 91 -6.72 11.99 19.00
CA PHE A 91 -5.86 11.18 19.86
C PHE A 91 -6.55 9.93 20.43
N ASP A 92 -7.89 9.88 20.42
CA ASP A 92 -8.68 8.70 20.81
C ASP A 92 -8.40 7.47 19.94
N PHE A 93 -7.82 7.66 18.75
CA PHE A 93 -7.45 6.58 17.81
C PHE A 93 -5.93 6.52 17.60
N ILE A 94 -5.15 6.59 18.67
CA ILE A 94 -3.68 6.69 18.63
C ILE A 94 -3.00 5.59 17.79
N PHE A 95 -3.49 4.34 17.85
CA PHE A 95 -2.88 3.25 17.07
C PHE A 95 -3.12 3.40 15.57
N ILE A 96 -4.34 3.78 15.17
CA ILE A 96 -4.66 4.08 13.77
C ILE A 96 -3.77 5.23 13.30
N LYS A 97 -3.65 6.29 14.10
CA LYS A 97 -2.80 7.44 13.80
C LYS A 97 -1.35 7.04 13.52
N ILE A 98 -0.74 6.27 14.43
CA ILE A 98 0.64 5.80 14.29
C ILE A 98 0.80 4.90 13.06
N PHE A 99 -0.12 3.95 12.85
CA PHE A 99 -0.04 3.02 11.72
C PHE A 99 -0.27 3.69 10.38
N SER A 100 -1.17 4.67 10.31
CA SER A 100 -1.39 5.46 9.09
C SER A 100 -0.13 6.23 8.70
N LEU A 101 0.54 6.90 9.66
CA LEU A 101 1.81 7.57 9.40
C LEU A 101 2.91 6.56 8.99
N PHE A 102 3.01 5.44 9.70
CA PHE A 102 3.99 4.40 9.41
C PHE A 102 3.82 3.83 8.00
N ILE A 103 2.60 3.46 7.61
CA ILE A 103 2.33 2.90 6.28
C ILE A 103 2.55 3.97 5.20
N ALA A 104 2.14 5.22 5.43
CA ALA A 104 2.36 6.31 4.47
C ALA A 104 3.85 6.51 4.16
N ILE A 105 4.69 6.57 5.19
CA ILE A 105 6.13 6.76 5.01
C ILE A 105 6.74 5.55 4.28
N ASN A 106 6.44 4.33 4.73
CA ASN A 106 7.04 3.12 4.16
C ASN A 106 6.58 2.86 2.72
N SER A 107 5.33 3.18 2.37
CA SER A 107 4.81 3.09 0.99
C SER A 107 5.55 4.04 0.05
N LEU A 108 5.90 5.26 0.50
CA LEU A 108 6.62 6.26 -0.30
C LEU A 108 8.11 5.94 -0.51
N LEU A 109 8.76 5.23 0.42
CA LEU A 109 10.17 4.90 0.30
C LEU A 109 10.40 3.94 -0.87
N PRO A 110 11.35 4.19 -1.78
CA PRO A 110 11.60 3.32 -2.93
C PRO A 110 12.42 2.08 -2.51
N ILE A 111 11.78 1.12 -1.85
CA ILE A 111 12.41 -0.08 -1.29
C ILE A 111 12.20 -1.27 -2.26
N PRO A 112 13.24 -1.72 -3.01
CA PRO A 112 13.07 -2.69 -4.09
C PRO A 112 12.58 -4.07 -3.64
N TYR A 113 13.07 -4.56 -2.50
CA TYR A 113 12.76 -5.90 -2.02
C TYR A 113 11.34 -6.03 -1.44
N LEU A 114 10.70 -4.91 -1.09
CA LEU A 114 9.31 -4.87 -0.62
C LEU A 114 8.32 -4.48 -1.72
N GLN A 115 8.80 -4.11 -2.91
CA GLN A 115 7.96 -3.62 -4.03
C GLN A 115 6.98 -2.52 -3.60
N THR A 116 7.45 -1.56 -2.80
CA THR A 116 6.64 -0.44 -2.32
C THR A 116 6.12 0.43 -3.47
N ASP A 117 5.04 1.18 -3.22
CA ASP A 117 4.46 2.07 -4.22
C ASP A 117 5.46 3.10 -4.75
N GLY A 118 6.30 3.65 -3.86
CA GLY A 118 7.39 4.55 -4.23
C GLY A 118 8.41 3.90 -5.15
N TYR A 119 8.71 2.61 -4.94
CA TYR A 119 9.62 1.87 -5.82
C TYR A 119 8.99 1.59 -7.19
N LEU A 120 7.72 1.19 -7.22
CA LEU A 120 6.97 0.96 -8.47
C LEU A 120 6.87 2.26 -9.28
N MET A 121 6.60 3.39 -8.61
CA MET A 121 6.55 4.70 -9.23
C MET A 121 7.92 5.11 -9.78
N PHE A 122 8.99 4.89 -9.01
CA PHE A 122 10.36 5.16 -9.46
C PHE A 122 10.71 4.35 -10.72
N LYS A 123 10.36 3.06 -10.75
CA LYS A 123 10.57 2.19 -11.92
C LYS A 123 9.81 2.71 -13.15
N GLU A 124 8.58 3.19 -12.95
CA GLU A 124 7.77 3.73 -14.04
C GLU A 124 8.33 5.05 -14.61
N ILE A 125 8.83 5.94 -13.74
CA ILE A 125 9.57 7.13 -14.16
C ILE A 125 10.80 6.73 -14.97
N GLN A 126 11.60 5.77 -14.48
CA GLN A 126 12.82 5.33 -15.16
C GLN A 126 12.53 4.78 -16.56
N LYS A 127 11.51 3.93 -16.73
CA LYS A 127 11.13 3.40 -18.05
C LYS A 127 10.87 4.52 -19.06
N ARG A 128 10.12 5.56 -18.65
CA ARG A 128 9.73 6.65 -19.55
C ARG A 128 10.88 7.62 -19.84
N VAL A 129 11.80 7.81 -18.90
CA VAL A 129 13.02 8.61 -19.12
C VAL A 129 13.97 7.91 -20.09
N VAL A 130 14.13 6.59 -19.98
CA VAL A 130 14.96 5.80 -20.91
C VAL A 130 14.34 5.77 -22.32
N PHE A 131 13.01 5.61 -22.42
CA PHE A 131 12.32 5.65 -23.72
C PHE A 131 12.39 7.01 -24.44
N LYS A 132 12.54 8.11 -23.71
CA LYS A 132 12.72 9.45 -24.31
C LYS A 132 14.12 9.71 -24.85
N LYS A 133 15.09 8.83 -24.54
CA LYS A 133 16.51 9.01 -24.90
C LYS A 133 16.91 8.25 -26.18
N ASN A 134 16.03 7.40 -26.70
CA ASN A 134 16.17 6.70 -27.99
C ASN A 134 15.18 7.27 -29.00
#